data_AF-A0A7J2WHV2-F1
#
_entry.id   AF-A0A7J2WHV2-F1
#
_cell.length_a   1.000
_cell.length_b   1.000
_cell.length_c   1.000
_cell.angle_alpha   90.00
_cell.angle_beta   90.00
_cell.angle_gamma   90.00
#
_symmetry.space_group_name_H-M   'P 1'
#
loop_
_entity.id
_entity.type
_entity.pdbx_description
1 polymer ?
#
loop_
_entity_poly.entity_id
_entity_poly.type
_entity_poly.pdbx_seq_one_letter_code
_entity_poly.pdbx_strand_id
1 'polypeptide(L)'
;MLEGEVEEPEILRIYVNNEVAPGGYWWFFPYSLMRGYVNVGLGVRADLKGIHPREQLRKYVLSRPEFKGSKVVKAGGALVPTRRPLTTLVWNGVAVIGDAAYVVNPVHGGGKGSSMISAKCVSEAIVNALSIGNTSATNLWSANICYMRRYGCKQGALDILRYFLQKLSNEDLEFVVSKGLVSGDELNEIARRGRFEVGIIDKILKLASLLTRPSLLLKLRTLVKYMDLIKEHYMNYPSRPEDLSMWVNELRNIIKSYHDVLK
;
A
#
# COMPACT_ATOMS: atom_id res chain seq x y z
N MET A 1 -8.79 -25.14 -6.95
CA MET A 1 -9.24 -25.58 -8.28
C MET A 1 -10.75 -25.70 -8.19
N LEU A 2 -11.47 -24.86 -8.92
CA LEU A 2 -12.93 -24.88 -9.01
C LEU A 2 -13.36 -26.02 -9.93
N GLU A 3 -14.60 -26.49 -9.77
CA GLU A 3 -15.20 -27.49 -10.68
C GLU A 3 -15.57 -26.87 -12.03
N GLY A 4 -15.99 -25.60 -12.04
CA GLY A 4 -16.42 -24.87 -13.23
C GLY A 4 -15.34 -24.01 -13.88
N GLU A 5 -15.73 -23.37 -14.99
CA GLU A 5 -14.92 -22.32 -15.61
C GLU A 5 -14.90 -21.07 -14.75
N VAL A 6 -13.81 -20.29 -14.90
CA VAL A 6 -13.68 -18.99 -14.27
C VAL A 6 -14.05 -17.95 -15.31
N GLU A 7 -15.12 -17.21 -15.08
CA GLU A 7 -15.48 -16.05 -15.90
C GLU A 7 -14.35 -15.01 -15.87
N GLU A 8 -14.11 -14.32 -16.98
CA GLU A 8 -13.09 -13.28 -17.18
C GLU A 8 -11.74 -13.60 -16.49
N PRO A 9 -11.09 -14.72 -16.88
CA PRO A 9 -9.92 -15.22 -16.17
C PRO A 9 -8.68 -14.28 -16.29
N GLU A 10 -8.74 -13.25 -17.12
CA GLU A 10 -7.78 -12.17 -17.26
C GLU A 10 -7.94 -11.05 -16.22
N ILE A 11 -9.07 -11.00 -15.49
CA ILE A 11 -9.39 -9.95 -14.54
C ILE A 11 -9.08 -10.37 -13.10
N LEU A 12 -8.25 -9.57 -12.42
CA LEU A 12 -8.03 -9.69 -10.99
C LEU A 12 -9.15 -9.00 -10.22
N ARG A 13 -9.78 -9.71 -9.29
CA ARG A 13 -10.89 -9.17 -8.50
C ARG A 13 -10.45 -8.89 -7.08
N ILE A 14 -10.70 -7.67 -6.62
CA ILE A 14 -10.45 -7.21 -5.26
C ILE A 14 -11.76 -6.71 -4.68
N TYR A 15 -12.08 -7.15 -3.47
CA TYR A 15 -13.32 -6.83 -2.79
C TYR A 15 -13.00 -6.22 -1.43
N VAL A 16 -13.43 -4.98 -1.24
CA VAL A 16 -13.23 -4.23 0.01
C VAL A 16 -14.49 -4.34 0.85
N ASN A 17 -14.35 -4.91 2.05
CA ASN A 17 -15.44 -5.02 3.01
C ASN A 17 -14.85 -5.21 4.41
N ASN A 18 -15.20 -4.31 5.34
CA ASN A 18 -14.63 -4.30 6.68
C ASN A 18 -15.17 -5.43 7.59
N GLU A 19 -16.27 -6.09 7.25
CA GLU A 19 -16.76 -7.25 7.99
C GLU A 19 -16.01 -8.53 7.59
N VAL A 20 -15.70 -8.66 6.29
CA VAL A 20 -15.02 -9.82 5.72
C VAL A 20 -13.51 -9.74 5.97
N ALA A 21 -12.91 -8.59 5.63
CA ALA A 21 -11.47 -8.39 5.62
C ALA A 21 -11.13 -7.03 6.27
N PRO A 22 -11.36 -6.87 7.60
CA PRO A 22 -11.20 -5.59 8.28
C PRO A 22 -9.80 -5.00 8.13
N GLY A 23 -9.75 -3.77 7.62
CA GLY A 23 -8.50 -3.05 7.34
C GLY A 23 -7.70 -3.58 6.14
N GLY A 24 -8.26 -4.51 5.37
CA GLY A 24 -7.67 -5.03 4.13
C GLY A 24 -8.75 -5.29 3.08
N TYR A 25 -8.63 -6.41 2.39
CA TYR A 25 -9.55 -6.84 1.34
C TYR A 25 -9.42 -8.36 1.14
N TRP A 26 -10.39 -8.95 0.44
CA TRP A 26 -10.25 -10.30 -0.09
C TRP A 26 -10.09 -10.26 -1.61
N TRP A 27 -9.43 -11.27 -2.16
CA TRP A 27 -9.11 -11.32 -3.57
C TRP A 27 -9.53 -12.64 -4.21
N PHE A 28 -9.82 -12.56 -5.50
CA PHE A 28 -10.04 -13.69 -6.38
C PHE A 28 -9.20 -13.44 -7.64
N PHE A 29 -8.07 -14.12 -7.73
CA PHE A 29 -7.08 -13.95 -8.79
C PHE A 29 -7.02 -15.22 -9.64
N PRO A 30 -7.72 -15.26 -10.79
CA PRO A 30 -7.66 -16.40 -11.69
C PRO A 30 -6.25 -16.60 -12.24
N TYR A 31 -5.87 -17.84 -12.49
CA TYR A 31 -4.72 -18.15 -13.33
C TYR A 31 -5.20 -18.26 -14.78
N SER A 32 -5.08 -17.19 -15.55
CA SER A 32 -5.66 -17.09 -16.90
C SER A 32 -5.28 -18.24 -17.85
N LEU A 33 -4.08 -18.79 -17.69
CA LEU A 33 -3.56 -19.90 -18.51
C LEU A 33 -3.90 -21.30 -17.94
N MET A 34 -4.57 -21.39 -16.80
CA MET A 34 -4.86 -22.64 -16.10
C MET A 34 -6.34 -22.72 -15.73
N ARG A 35 -7.11 -23.46 -16.55
CA ARG A 35 -8.56 -23.62 -16.37
C ARG A 35 -8.92 -24.09 -14.96
N GLY A 36 -9.84 -23.37 -14.30
CA GLY A 36 -10.34 -23.69 -12.95
C GLY A 36 -9.35 -23.38 -11.81
N TYR A 37 -8.14 -22.90 -12.09
CA TYR A 37 -7.19 -22.49 -11.06
C TYR A 37 -7.42 -21.02 -10.69
N VAL A 38 -7.57 -20.78 -9.39
CA VAL A 38 -7.71 -19.45 -8.82
C VAL A 38 -6.90 -19.37 -7.53
N ASN A 39 -6.24 -18.24 -7.31
CA ASN A 39 -5.68 -17.85 -6.03
C ASN A 39 -6.71 -16.98 -5.28
N VAL A 40 -7.18 -17.48 -4.14
CA VAL A 40 -8.17 -16.78 -3.31
C VAL A 40 -7.63 -16.65 -1.91
N GLY A 41 -7.82 -15.47 -1.33
CA GLY A 41 -7.39 -15.19 0.03
C GLY A 41 -7.91 -13.85 0.51
N LEU A 42 -7.50 -13.47 1.71
CA LEU A 42 -7.79 -12.16 2.29
C LEU A 42 -6.65 -11.69 3.17
N GLY A 43 -6.58 -10.37 3.34
CA GLY A 43 -5.70 -9.69 4.29
C GLY A 43 -6.53 -8.95 5.33
N VAL A 44 -6.10 -9.02 6.59
CA VAL A 44 -6.67 -8.25 7.70
C VAL A 44 -5.57 -7.50 8.44
N ARG A 45 -5.93 -6.42 9.13
CA ARG A 45 -4.99 -5.69 9.98
C ARG A 45 -4.61 -6.53 11.20
N ALA A 46 -3.32 -6.67 11.47
CA ALA A 46 -2.80 -7.64 12.44
C ALA A 46 -3.02 -7.26 13.92
N ASP A 47 -3.31 -5.99 14.21
CA ASP A 47 -3.56 -5.46 15.56
C ASP A 47 -5.02 -5.65 16.04
N LEU A 48 -5.90 -6.17 15.19
CA LEU A 48 -7.32 -6.37 15.52
C LEU A 48 -7.51 -7.59 16.42
N LYS A 49 -8.02 -7.37 17.63
CA LYS A 49 -8.34 -8.44 18.58
C LYS A 49 -9.52 -9.27 18.08
N GLY A 50 -9.43 -10.59 18.24
CA GLY A 50 -10.52 -11.52 17.92
C GLY A 50 -10.73 -11.78 16.42
N ILE A 51 -9.87 -11.25 15.54
CA ILE A 51 -9.94 -11.50 14.10
C ILE A 51 -8.83 -12.45 13.69
N HIS A 52 -9.20 -13.67 13.25
CA HIS A 52 -8.26 -14.63 12.70
C HIS A 52 -8.44 -14.75 11.17
N PRO A 53 -7.43 -14.47 10.33
CA PRO A 53 -7.60 -14.40 8.87
C PRO A 53 -8.08 -15.71 8.25
N ARG A 54 -7.62 -16.86 8.77
CA ARG A 54 -8.09 -18.18 8.30
C ARG A 54 -9.58 -18.41 8.58
N GLU A 55 -10.08 -17.90 9.69
CA GLU A 55 -11.49 -18.07 10.08
C GLU A 55 -12.38 -17.16 9.25
N GLN A 56 -11.96 -15.90 9.06
CA GLN A 56 -12.60 -14.97 8.12
C GLN A 56 -12.70 -15.56 6.72
N LEU A 57 -11.60 -16.15 6.22
CA LEU A 57 -11.54 -16.72 4.87
C LEU A 57 -12.54 -17.88 4.71
N ARG A 58 -12.61 -18.77 5.69
CA ARG A 58 -13.56 -19.90 5.68
C ARG A 58 -15.01 -19.43 5.80
N LYS A 59 -15.28 -18.50 6.72
CA LYS A 59 -16.63 -18.05 7.04
C LYS A 59 -17.27 -17.25 5.91
N TYR A 60 -16.52 -16.34 5.28
CA TYR A 60 -17.10 -15.33 4.38
C TYR A 60 -16.77 -15.52 2.90
N VAL A 61 -15.68 -16.22 2.58
CA VAL A 61 -15.20 -16.37 1.20
C VAL A 61 -15.39 -17.80 0.74
N LEU A 62 -14.76 -18.78 1.40
CA LEU A 62 -14.79 -20.18 0.96
C LEU A 62 -16.13 -20.89 1.19
N SER A 63 -17.03 -20.30 1.97
CA SER A 63 -18.41 -20.77 2.16
C SER A 63 -19.34 -20.43 0.99
N ARG A 64 -18.88 -19.60 0.05
CA ARG A 64 -19.70 -19.14 -1.07
C ARG A 64 -19.95 -20.25 -2.10
N PRO A 65 -21.09 -20.21 -2.83
CA PRO A 65 -21.44 -21.24 -3.80
C PRO A 65 -20.37 -21.50 -4.86
N GLU A 66 -19.63 -20.47 -5.31
CA GLU A 66 -18.57 -20.63 -6.31
C GLU A 66 -17.42 -21.56 -5.89
N PHE A 67 -17.28 -21.83 -4.59
CA PHE A 67 -16.23 -22.71 -4.05
C PHE A 67 -16.75 -24.11 -3.68
N LYS A 68 -18.05 -24.38 -3.84
CA LYS A 68 -18.62 -25.71 -3.58
C LYS A 68 -17.95 -26.74 -4.50
N GLY A 69 -17.52 -27.88 -3.93
CA GLY A 69 -16.81 -28.93 -4.67
C GLY A 69 -15.35 -28.59 -5.05
N SER A 70 -14.88 -27.37 -4.75
CA SER A 70 -13.51 -26.98 -5.10
C SER A 70 -12.45 -27.76 -4.30
N LYS A 71 -11.30 -28.00 -4.94
CA LYS A 71 -10.13 -28.67 -4.33
C LYS A 71 -9.05 -27.65 -3.96
N VAL A 72 -8.57 -27.72 -2.71
CA VAL A 72 -7.38 -26.96 -2.27
C VAL A 72 -6.13 -27.59 -2.87
N VAL A 73 -5.40 -26.82 -3.67
CA VAL A 73 -4.12 -27.25 -4.27
C VAL A 73 -2.94 -26.88 -3.37
N LYS A 74 -2.96 -25.66 -2.82
CA LYS A 74 -1.97 -25.14 -1.88
C LYS A 74 -2.63 -24.12 -0.96
N ALA A 75 -2.19 -24.05 0.30
CA ALA A 75 -2.66 -23.08 1.27
C ALA A 75 -1.50 -22.58 2.14
N GLY A 76 -1.61 -21.35 2.65
CA GLY A 76 -0.63 -20.73 3.52
C GLY A 76 -1.03 -19.31 3.90
N GLY A 77 -0.31 -18.73 4.86
CA GLY A 77 -0.47 -17.34 5.28
C GLY A 77 0.87 -16.80 5.75
N ALA A 78 1.05 -15.48 5.63
CA ALA A 78 2.25 -14.77 6.05
C ALA A 78 1.91 -13.33 6.43
N LEU A 79 2.80 -12.67 7.16
CA LEU A 79 2.72 -11.24 7.41
C LEU A 79 3.19 -10.46 6.18
N VAL A 80 2.54 -9.32 5.92
CA VAL A 80 2.90 -8.39 4.85
C VAL A 80 2.98 -6.98 5.43
N PRO A 81 4.12 -6.27 5.33
CA PRO A 81 4.25 -4.94 5.91
C PRO A 81 3.51 -3.90 5.06
N THR A 82 2.50 -3.21 5.61
CA THR A 82 1.76 -2.17 4.89
C THR A 82 2.06 -0.78 5.47
N ARG A 83 3.20 -0.21 5.11
CA ARG A 83 3.69 1.07 5.64
C ARG A 83 4.70 1.71 4.69
N ARG A 84 5.12 2.95 4.97
CA ARG A 84 6.32 3.56 4.36
C ARG A 84 7.59 2.72 4.65
N PRO A 85 8.64 2.79 3.82
CA PRO A 85 9.83 1.95 3.95
C PRO A 85 10.59 2.26 5.24
N LEU A 86 11.63 1.47 5.54
CA LEU A 86 12.63 1.89 6.51
C LEU A 86 13.20 3.26 6.13
N THR A 87 13.54 4.05 7.15
CA THR A 87 14.11 5.39 6.94
C THR A 87 15.49 5.34 6.30
N THR A 88 16.18 4.20 6.36
CA THR A 88 17.37 3.89 5.56
C THR A 88 17.37 2.39 5.22
N LEU A 89 17.81 2.05 4.01
CA LEU A 89 18.01 0.70 3.52
C LEU A 89 19.45 0.20 3.74
N VAL A 90 20.35 1.08 4.17
CA VAL A 90 21.78 0.79 4.28
C VAL A 90 22.38 1.42 5.53
N TRP A 91 23.46 0.82 6.03
CA TRP A 91 24.34 1.39 7.03
C TRP A 91 25.76 0.82 6.86
N ASN A 92 26.67 1.10 7.79
CA ASN A 92 28.05 0.60 7.74
C ASN A 92 28.07 -0.93 7.60
N GLY A 93 28.49 -1.42 6.42
CA GLY A 93 28.62 -2.84 6.11
C GLY A 93 27.31 -3.64 6.04
N VAL A 94 26.14 -3.00 6.05
CA VAL A 94 24.84 -3.69 6.06
C VAL A 94 23.86 -3.03 5.09
N ALA A 95 23.04 -3.87 4.45
CA ALA A 95 21.94 -3.43 3.61
C ALA A 95 20.72 -4.33 3.81
N VAL A 96 19.54 -3.77 3.57
CA VAL A 96 18.24 -4.45 3.71
C VAL A 96 17.35 -4.14 2.52
N ILE A 97 16.66 -5.17 2.02
CA ILE A 97 15.78 -5.11 0.84
C ILE A 97 14.49 -5.89 1.10
N GLY A 98 13.52 -5.77 0.19
CA GLY A 98 12.30 -6.56 0.23
C GLY A 98 11.46 -6.30 1.48
N ASP A 99 10.72 -7.30 1.93
CA ASP A 99 9.80 -7.18 3.07
C ASP A 99 10.52 -6.79 4.36
N ALA A 100 11.79 -7.19 4.55
CA ALA A 100 12.63 -6.78 5.67
C ALA A 100 12.89 -5.26 5.69
N ALA A 101 12.85 -4.62 4.53
CA ALA A 101 12.96 -3.17 4.36
C ALA A 101 11.60 -2.45 4.31
N TYR A 102 10.50 -3.20 4.47
CA TYR A 102 9.14 -2.69 4.37
C TYR A 102 8.83 -2.03 3.02
N VAL A 103 9.29 -2.58 1.90
CA VAL A 103 9.16 -1.94 0.57
C VAL A 103 7.81 -2.18 -0.13
N VAL A 104 6.87 -2.83 0.53
CA VAL A 104 5.58 -3.22 -0.04
C VAL A 104 4.67 -2.00 -0.26
N ASN A 105 3.81 -2.05 -1.28
CA ASN A 105 2.77 -1.04 -1.45
C ASN A 105 1.79 -1.03 -0.24
N PRO A 106 1.61 0.09 0.48
CA PRO A 106 0.75 0.13 1.66
C PRO A 106 -0.74 -0.06 1.38
N VAL A 107 -1.21 0.27 0.18
CA VAL A 107 -2.64 0.23 -0.17
C VAL A 107 -3.04 -1.16 -0.66
N HIS A 108 -2.34 -1.68 -1.67
CA HIS A 108 -2.70 -2.95 -2.31
C HIS A 108 -1.81 -4.14 -1.92
N GLY A 109 -0.92 -3.98 -0.94
CA GLY A 109 -0.10 -5.08 -0.39
C GLY A 109 0.89 -5.74 -1.37
N GLY A 110 1.07 -5.21 -2.57
CA GLY A 110 1.96 -5.79 -3.58
C GLY A 110 3.42 -5.45 -3.28
N GLY A 111 4.23 -6.48 -3.05
CA GLY A 111 5.64 -6.34 -2.63
C GLY A 111 6.68 -6.84 -3.61
N LYS A 112 6.33 -7.73 -4.54
CA LYS A 112 7.33 -8.38 -5.43
C LYS A 112 8.04 -7.38 -6.33
N GLY A 113 7.29 -6.50 -6.99
CA GLY A 113 7.85 -5.46 -7.87
C GLY A 113 8.78 -4.50 -7.13
N SER A 114 8.33 -3.94 -6.01
CA SER A 114 9.14 -3.02 -5.21
C SER A 114 10.32 -3.69 -4.52
N SER A 115 10.21 -4.97 -4.17
CA SER A 115 11.35 -5.78 -3.70
C SER A 115 12.45 -5.82 -4.75
N MET A 116 12.12 -6.10 -6.03
CA MET A 116 13.10 -6.07 -7.13
C MET A 116 13.70 -4.66 -7.33
N ILE A 117 12.91 -3.59 -7.16
CA ILE A 117 13.42 -2.21 -7.22
C ILE A 117 14.43 -1.96 -6.09
N SER A 118 14.13 -2.36 -4.86
CA SER A 118 15.05 -2.23 -3.72
C SER A 118 16.33 -3.04 -3.92
N ALA A 119 16.22 -4.28 -4.40
CA ALA A 119 17.34 -5.13 -4.73
C ALA A 119 18.26 -4.47 -5.77
N LYS A 120 17.68 -3.94 -6.85
CA LYS A 120 18.44 -3.21 -7.88
C LYS A 120 19.20 -2.02 -7.27
N CYS A 121 18.51 -1.12 -6.58
CA CYS A 121 19.13 0.07 -6.00
C CYS A 121 20.24 -0.26 -4.98
N VAL A 122 20.02 -1.24 -4.11
CA VAL A 122 21.02 -1.67 -3.13
C VAL A 122 22.22 -2.34 -3.79
N SER A 123 22.00 -3.21 -4.78
CA SER A 123 23.08 -3.90 -5.48
C SER A 123 24.00 -2.93 -6.24
N GLU A 124 23.43 -1.92 -6.91
CA GLU A 124 24.19 -0.88 -7.61
C GLU A 124 25.09 -0.09 -6.63
N ALA A 125 24.56 0.25 -5.43
CA ALA A 125 25.32 0.92 -4.40
C ALA A 125 26.45 0.05 -3.81
N ILE A 126 26.18 -1.24 -3.60
CA ILE A 126 27.18 -2.20 -3.09
C ILE A 126 28.33 -2.34 -4.07
N VAL A 127 28.05 -2.51 -5.38
CA VAL A 127 29.10 -2.64 -6.41
C VAL A 127 30.01 -1.41 -6.41
N ASN A 128 29.44 -0.21 -6.32
CA ASN A 128 30.21 1.04 -6.26
C ASN A 128 31.03 1.16 -4.97
N ALA A 129 30.49 0.75 -3.83
CA ALA A 129 31.21 0.79 -2.56
C ALA A 129 32.37 -0.22 -2.52
N LEU A 130 32.18 -1.39 -3.10
CA LEU A 130 33.21 -2.44 -3.19
C LEU A 130 34.35 -2.06 -4.15
N SER A 131 34.06 -1.35 -5.25
CA SER A 131 35.11 -0.93 -6.20
C SER A 131 36.13 0.04 -5.60
N ILE A 132 35.76 0.75 -4.53
CA ILE A 132 36.63 1.64 -3.75
C ILE A 132 37.04 1.05 -2.40
N GLY A 133 36.66 -0.21 -2.12
CA GLY A 133 37.00 -0.92 -0.88
C GLY A 133 36.42 -0.32 0.41
N ASN A 134 35.32 0.43 0.33
CA ASN A 134 34.76 1.13 1.50
C ASN A 134 33.23 1.06 1.53
N THR A 135 32.71 0.19 2.39
CA THR A 135 31.27 -0.07 2.60
C THR A 135 30.66 0.75 3.74
N SER A 136 31.13 1.97 3.95
CA SER A 136 30.50 2.92 4.89
C SER A 136 29.08 3.30 4.47
N ALA A 137 28.28 3.78 5.42
CA ALA A 137 26.93 4.29 5.16
C ALA A 137 26.92 5.37 4.06
N THR A 138 27.92 6.25 4.04
CA THR A 138 28.08 7.32 3.04
C THR A 138 28.24 6.75 1.63
N ASN A 139 29.08 5.73 1.45
CA ASN A 139 29.31 5.12 0.13
C ASN A 139 28.16 4.22 -0.34
N LEU A 140 27.37 3.69 0.59
CA LEU A 140 26.16 2.93 0.27
C LEU A 140 24.93 3.83 0.07
N TRP A 141 25.01 5.12 0.41
CA TRP A 141 23.86 6.02 0.55
C TRP A 141 23.05 6.21 -0.75
N SER A 142 23.70 6.03 -1.91
CA SER A 142 23.06 6.07 -3.22
C SER A 142 21.88 5.07 -3.34
N ALA A 143 21.90 3.96 -2.59
CA ALA A 143 20.79 3.01 -2.52
C ALA A 143 19.50 3.68 -2.02
N ASN A 144 19.59 4.49 -0.96
CA ASN A 144 18.46 5.21 -0.40
C ASN A 144 17.90 6.20 -1.41
N ILE A 145 18.76 7.03 -2.02
CA ILE A 145 18.35 8.01 -3.03
C ILE A 145 17.65 7.33 -4.21
N CYS A 146 18.23 6.24 -4.72
CA CYS A 146 17.65 5.46 -5.80
C CYS A 146 16.26 4.93 -5.44
N TYR A 147 16.11 4.28 -4.28
CA TYR A 147 14.85 3.67 -3.89
C TYR A 147 13.78 4.72 -3.57
N MET A 148 14.13 5.77 -2.82
CA MET A 148 13.19 6.82 -2.44
C MET A 148 12.62 7.53 -3.67
N ARG A 149 13.45 7.82 -4.67
CA ARG A 149 13.01 8.42 -5.94
C ARG A 149 12.15 7.47 -6.78
N ARG A 150 12.52 6.19 -6.88
CA ARG A 150 11.80 5.22 -7.72
C ARG A 150 10.49 4.74 -7.12
N TYR A 151 10.40 4.63 -5.79
CA TYR A 151 9.25 4.03 -5.12
C TYR A 151 8.95 4.61 -3.74
N GLY A 152 9.95 4.90 -2.92
CA GLY A 152 9.74 5.29 -1.50
C GLY A 152 8.88 6.55 -1.33
N CYS A 153 9.03 7.54 -2.20
CA CYS A 153 8.21 8.77 -2.20
C CYS A 153 6.72 8.45 -2.42
N LYS A 154 6.40 7.65 -3.44
CA LYS A 154 5.05 7.13 -3.66
C LYS A 154 4.56 6.34 -2.44
N GLN A 155 5.42 5.47 -1.92
CA GLN A 155 5.09 4.60 -0.80
C GLN A 155 4.74 5.38 0.47
N GLY A 156 5.44 6.48 0.74
CA GLY A 156 5.12 7.40 1.84
C GLY A 156 3.71 8.00 1.70
N ALA A 157 3.38 8.53 0.54
CA ALA A 157 2.04 9.09 0.29
C ALA A 157 0.93 8.02 0.38
N LEU A 158 1.20 6.80 -0.10
CA LEU A 158 0.26 5.69 0.01
C LEU A 158 0.10 5.18 1.46
N ASP A 159 1.08 5.39 2.34
CA ASP A 159 0.94 5.07 3.77
C ASP A 159 -0.11 5.97 4.45
N ILE A 160 -0.13 7.26 4.08
CA ILE A 160 -1.18 8.21 4.47
C ILE A 160 -2.54 7.73 3.95
N LEU A 161 -2.65 7.42 2.66
CA LEU A 161 -3.88 6.94 2.06
C LEU A 161 -4.40 5.65 2.72
N ARG A 162 -3.52 4.66 2.95
CA ARG A 162 -3.86 3.42 3.64
C ARG A 162 -4.48 3.70 5.01
N TYR A 163 -3.85 4.57 5.81
CA TYR A 163 -4.35 4.88 7.15
C TYR A 163 -5.75 5.51 7.11
N PHE A 164 -6.02 6.40 6.14
CA PHE A 164 -7.36 6.94 5.89
C PHE A 164 -8.36 5.85 5.49
N LEU A 165 -8.04 5.03 4.49
CA LEU A 165 -8.93 3.98 3.99
C LEU A 165 -9.33 2.98 5.09
N GLN A 166 -8.38 2.61 5.96
CA GLN A 166 -8.62 1.69 7.07
C GLN A 166 -9.50 2.29 8.20
N LYS A 167 -9.89 3.56 8.10
CA LYS A 167 -10.80 4.24 9.03
C LYS A 167 -12.20 4.45 8.47
N LEU A 168 -12.41 4.21 7.17
CA LEU A 168 -13.72 4.34 6.54
C LEU A 168 -14.63 3.17 6.91
N SER A 169 -15.92 3.44 7.10
CA SER A 169 -16.93 2.39 7.23
C SER A 169 -17.29 1.78 5.86
N ASN A 170 -18.06 0.69 5.84
CA ASN A 170 -18.57 0.16 4.58
C ASN A 170 -19.47 1.19 3.86
N GLU A 171 -20.27 1.96 4.60
CA GLU A 171 -21.14 3.00 4.06
C GLU A 171 -20.35 4.18 3.48
N ASP A 172 -19.16 4.49 4.02
CA ASP A 172 -18.27 5.50 3.45
C ASP A 172 -17.63 5.01 2.16
N LEU A 173 -17.17 3.77 2.13
CA LEU A 173 -16.62 3.14 0.92
C LEU A 173 -17.67 3.09 -0.20
N GLU A 174 -18.87 2.63 0.13
CA GLU A 174 -20.01 2.58 -0.81
C GLU A 174 -20.39 3.98 -1.29
N PHE A 175 -20.37 5.00 -0.42
CA PHE A 175 -20.62 6.37 -0.82
C PHE A 175 -19.57 6.87 -1.83
N VAL A 176 -18.28 6.58 -1.60
CA VAL A 176 -17.21 6.99 -2.52
C VAL A 176 -17.35 6.34 -3.89
N VAL A 177 -17.66 5.05 -3.93
CA VAL A 177 -17.83 4.30 -5.17
C VAL A 177 -19.12 4.72 -5.90
N SER A 178 -20.27 4.70 -5.21
CA SER A 178 -21.59 5.00 -5.83
C SER A 178 -21.73 6.43 -6.33
N LYS A 179 -21.01 7.40 -5.74
CA LYS A 179 -20.97 8.78 -6.22
C LYS A 179 -19.94 9.03 -7.31
N GLY A 180 -19.18 8.01 -7.73
CA GLY A 180 -18.14 8.15 -8.74
C GLY A 180 -17.09 9.18 -8.35
N LEU A 181 -16.81 9.31 -7.04
CA LEU A 181 -15.85 10.29 -6.53
C LEU A 181 -14.45 10.03 -7.09
N VAL A 182 -14.13 8.76 -7.28
CA VAL A 182 -12.89 8.29 -7.89
C VAL A 182 -13.23 7.17 -8.87
N SER A 183 -12.93 7.35 -10.16
CA SER A 183 -13.09 6.31 -11.18
C SER A 183 -12.03 5.20 -11.02
N GLY A 184 -12.21 4.08 -11.73
CA GLY A 184 -11.21 3.01 -11.77
C GLY A 184 -9.83 3.49 -12.25
N ASP A 185 -9.81 4.32 -13.29
CA ASP A 185 -8.58 4.90 -13.84
C ASP A 185 -7.92 5.88 -12.85
N GLU A 186 -8.72 6.70 -12.17
CA GLU A 186 -8.24 7.63 -11.15
C GLU A 186 -7.66 6.87 -9.94
N LEU A 187 -8.32 5.78 -9.50
CA LEU A 187 -7.80 4.90 -8.45
C LEU A 187 -6.46 4.26 -8.86
N ASN A 188 -6.35 3.81 -10.11
CA ASN A 188 -5.11 3.24 -10.64
C ASN A 188 -3.98 4.29 -10.67
N GLU A 189 -4.26 5.50 -11.12
CA GLU A 189 -3.26 6.59 -11.14
C GLU A 189 -2.83 7.00 -9.73
N ILE A 190 -3.74 7.04 -8.75
CA ILE A 190 -3.39 7.28 -7.34
C ILE A 190 -2.48 6.14 -6.84
N ALA A 191 -2.84 4.88 -7.08
CA ALA A 191 -2.04 3.72 -6.66
C ALA A 191 -0.65 3.69 -7.32
N ARG A 192 -0.54 4.20 -8.54
CA ARG A 192 0.71 4.23 -9.32
C ARG A 192 1.59 5.44 -9.03
N ARG A 193 1.02 6.63 -8.79
CA ARG A 193 1.76 7.90 -8.61
C ARG A 193 1.81 8.41 -7.17
N GLY A 194 0.94 7.91 -6.29
CA GLY A 194 0.80 8.38 -4.91
C GLY A 194 0.40 9.85 -4.81
N ARG A 195 -0.49 10.33 -5.68
CA ARG A 195 -1.08 11.68 -5.62
C ARG A 195 -2.49 11.68 -6.19
N PHE A 196 -3.32 12.62 -5.72
CA PHE A 196 -4.61 12.92 -6.34
C PHE A 196 -4.42 13.86 -7.54
N GLU A 197 -5.23 13.69 -8.57
CA GLU A 197 -5.29 14.63 -9.69
C GLU A 197 -6.26 15.78 -9.36
N VAL A 198 -6.02 16.96 -9.95
CA VAL A 198 -6.81 18.18 -9.69
C VAL A 198 -8.31 17.95 -9.91
N GLY A 199 -8.67 17.19 -10.97
CA GLY A 199 -10.07 16.87 -11.26
C GLY A 199 -10.78 16.10 -10.14
N ILE A 200 -10.07 15.27 -9.37
CA ILE A 200 -10.63 14.55 -8.22
C ILE A 200 -10.90 15.52 -7.07
N ILE A 201 -9.98 16.47 -6.84
CA ILE A 201 -10.13 17.51 -5.83
C ILE A 201 -11.37 18.37 -6.14
N ASP A 202 -11.55 18.76 -7.39
CA ASP A 202 -12.71 19.56 -7.82
C ASP A 202 -14.04 18.81 -7.64
N LYS A 203 -14.08 17.50 -7.94
CA LYS A 203 -15.25 16.65 -7.67
C LYS A 203 -15.59 16.62 -6.17
N ILE A 204 -14.59 16.44 -5.31
CA ILE A 204 -14.75 16.42 -3.85
C ILE A 204 -15.30 17.76 -3.35
N LEU A 205 -14.76 18.89 -3.82
CA LEU A 205 -15.22 20.22 -3.43
C LEU A 205 -16.66 20.50 -3.88
N LYS A 206 -17.03 20.11 -5.10
CA LYS A 206 -18.41 20.23 -5.60
C LYS A 206 -19.38 19.41 -4.76
N LEU A 207 -19.04 18.17 -4.41
CA LEU A 207 -19.89 17.36 -3.53
C LEU A 207 -19.97 17.90 -2.11
N ALA A 208 -18.93 18.58 -1.62
CA ALA A 208 -18.94 19.25 -0.32
C ALA A 208 -19.93 20.41 -0.26
N SER A 209 -20.05 21.18 -1.35
CA SER A 209 -21.08 22.23 -1.44
C SER A 209 -22.52 21.69 -1.44
N LEU A 210 -22.73 20.40 -1.70
CA LEU A 210 -24.05 19.75 -1.70
C LEU A 210 -24.43 19.14 -0.34
N LEU A 211 -23.65 19.40 0.73
CA LEU A 211 -23.93 19.04 2.14
C LEU A 211 -24.26 17.56 2.44
N THR A 212 -23.92 16.62 1.55
CA THR A 212 -24.32 15.21 1.71
C THR A 212 -23.57 14.47 2.84
N ARG A 213 -22.26 14.71 3.02
CA ARG A 213 -21.42 14.17 4.12
C ARG A 213 -20.24 15.10 4.47
N PRO A 214 -20.47 16.22 5.19
CA PRO A 214 -19.45 17.26 5.40
C PRO A 214 -18.20 16.77 6.16
N SER A 215 -18.35 15.83 7.10
CA SER A 215 -17.23 15.27 7.87
C SER A 215 -16.27 14.44 7.01
N LEU A 216 -16.80 13.57 6.13
CA LEU A 216 -16.00 12.75 5.23
C LEU A 216 -15.21 13.62 4.23
N LEU A 217 -15.85 14.68 3.71
CA LEU A 217 -15.25 15.57 2.72
C LEU A 217 -14.13 16.44 3.31
N LEU A 218 -14.25 16.89 4.56
CA LEU A 218 -13.17 17.56 5.28
C LEU A 218 -11.97 16.62 5.52
N LYS A 219 -12.23 15.36 5.86
CA LYS A 219 -11.18 14.34 6.01
C LYS A 219 -10.50 14.02 4.68
N LEU A 220 -11.23 14.00 3.56
CA LEU A 220 -10.66 13.85 2.21
C LEU A 220 -9.74 15.02 1.83
N ARG A 221 -10.13 16.26 2.12
CA ARG A 221 -9.24 17.42 1.90
C ARG A 221 -7.96 17.32 2.73
N THR A 222 -8.08 16.88 3.98
CA THR A 222 -6.95 16.62 4.86
C THR A 222 -6.03 15.54 4.28
N LEU A 223 -6.60 14.43 3.80
CA LEU A 223 -5.87 13.36 3.14
C LEU A 223 -5.02 13.87 1.98
N VAL A 224 -5.61 14.64 1.05
CA VAL A 224 -4.90 15.21 -0.11
C VAL A 224 -3.70 16.04 0.35
N LYS A 225 -3.92 16.97 1.28
CA LYS A 225 -2.86 17.83 1.84
C LYS A 225 -1.70 17.03 2.41
N TYR A 226 -1.98 16.01 3.22
CA TYR A 226 -0.93 15.23 3.89
C TYR A 226 -0.22 14.25 2.94
N MET A 227 -0.90 13.76 1.90
CA MET A 227 -0.24 13.00 0.84
C MET A 227 0.79 13.85 0.11
N ASP A 228 0.44 15.08 -0.26
CA ASP A 228 1.36 16.00 -0.92
C ASP A 228 2.54 16.39 -0.02
N LEU A 229 2.26 16.72 1.25
CA LEU A 229 3.28 17.07 2.24
C LEU A 229 4.30 15.94 2.46
N ILE A 230 3.82 14.70 2.61
CA ILE A 230 4.72 13.54 2.74
C ILE A 230 5.50 13.30 1.44
N LYS A 231 4.85 13.45 0.29
CA LYS A 231 5.50 13.25 -1.00
C LYS A 231 6.66 14.22 -1.17
N GLU A 232 6.44 15.51 -0.90
CA GLU A 232 7.47 16.55 -0.92
C GLU A 232 8.61 16.23 0.06
N HIS A 233 8.28 15.85 1.29
CA HIS A 233 9.27 15.47 2.29
C HIS A 233 10.17 14.30 1.83
N TYR A 234 9.61 13.28 1.17
CA TYR A 234 10.39 12.18 0.60
C TYR A 234 11.16 12.57 -0.67
N MET A 235 10.70 13.55 -1.44
CA MET A 235 11.47 14.10 -2.58
C MET A 235 12.73 14.82 -2.09
N ASN A 236 12.65 15.43 -0.90
CA ASN A 236 13.76 16.08 -0.21
C ASN A 236 14.53 15.12 0.72
N TYR A 237 14.54 13.81 0.40
CA TYR A 237 15.30 12.83 1.18
C TYR A 237 16.79 13.22 1.22
N PRO A 238 17.45 13.12 2.40
CA PRO A 238 18.79 13.64 2.63
C PRO A 238 19.82 13.01 1.70
N SER A 239 20.68 13.85 1.12
CA SER A 239 21.76 13.40 0.22
C SER A 239 22.91 12.73 0.96
N ARG A 240 22.98 12.88 2.29
CA ARG A 240 24.03 12.30 3.14
C ARG A 240 23.46 11.69 4.43
N PRO A 241 24.17 10.73 5.06
CA PRO A 241 23.70 10.07 6.28
C PRO A 241 23.51 11.01 7.48
N GLU A 242 24.31 12.07 7.58
CA GLU A 242 24.34 12.97 8.75
C GLU A 242 23.01 13.74 8.90
N ASP A 243 22.36 14.03 7.79
CA ASP A 243 21.09 14.76 7.74
C ASP A 243 19.86 13.85 8.01
N LEU A 244 20.05 12.52 8.12
CA LEU A 244 18.96 11.56 8.30
C LEU A 244 18.14 11.85 9.57
N SER A 245 18.81 12.19 10.66
CA SER A 245 18.13 12.41 11.95
C SER A 245 17.11 13.55 11.87
N MET A 246 17.50 14.66 11.24
CA MET A 246 16.63 15.83 11.04
C MET A 246 15.42 15.46 10.18
N TRP A 247 15.68 14.83 9.03
CA TRP A 247 14.63 14.36 8.11
C TRP A 247 13.65 13.40 8.81
N VAL A 248 14.14 12.44 9.59
CA VAL A 248 13.29 11.49 10.33
C VAL A 248 12.42 12.19 11.38
N ASN A 249 12.92 13.23 12.04
CA ASN A 249 12.14 13.99 13.02
C ASN A 249 11.00 14.77 12.36
N GLU A 250 11.26 15.41 11.22
CA GLU A 250 10.23 16.04 10.41
C GLU A 250 9.18 15.04 9.93
N LEU A 251 9.60 13.87 9.41
CA LEU A 251 8.70 12.79 9.02
C LEU A 251 7.78 12.40 10.19
N ARG A 252 8.34 12.20 11.39
CA ARG A 252 7.56 11.84 12.58
C ARG A 252 6.54 12.92 12.93
N ASN A 253 6.90 14.19 12.83
CA ASN A 253 5.99 15.30 13.08
C ASN A 253 4.84 15.34 12.07
N ILE A 254 5.12 15.18 10.78
CA ILE A 254 4.08 15.13 9.74
C ILE A 254 3.10 13.98 10.01
N ILE A 255 3.62 12.77 10.29
CA ILE A 255 2.79 11.59 10.58
C ILE A 255 1.95 11.77 11.85
N LYS A 256 2.54 12.33 12.91
CA LYS A 256 1.84 12.61 14.16
C LYS A 256 0.68 13.58 13.93
N SER A 257 0.94 14.71 13.28
CA SER A 257 -0.08 15.72 12.96
C SER A 257 -1.20 15.14 12.11
N TYR A 258 -0.87 14.28 11.15
CA TYR A 258 -1.88 13.59 10.34
C TYR A 258 -2.78 12.68 11.18
N HIS A 259 -2.18 11.85 12.05
CA HIS A 259 -2.95 10.96 12.91
C HIS A 259 -3.85 11.73 13.88
N ASP A 260 -3.39 12.87 14.41
CA ASP A 260 -4.16 13.68 15.34
C ASP A 260 -5.37 14.35 14.68
N VAL A 261 -5.28 14.75 13.40
CA VAL A 261 -6.43 15.31 12.65
C VAL A 261 -7.46 14.25 12.26
N LEU A 262 -7.08 12.97 12.21
CA LEU A 262 -7.98 11.86 11.87
C LEU A 262 -8.56 11.09 13.06
N LYS A 263 -8.21 11.48 14.30
CA LYS A 263 -8.93 11.04 15.50
C LYS A 263 -10.32 11.67 15.51
#